data_AF-A0A1V2YG92-F1
#
_entry.id   AF-A0A1V2YG92-F1
#
_cell.length_a   1.000
_cell.length_b   1.000
_cell.length_c   1.000
_cell.angle_alpha   90.00
_cell.angle_beta   90.00
_cell.angle_gamma   90.00
#
_symmetry.space_group_name_H-M   'P 1'
#
loop_
_entity.id
_entity.type
_entity.pdbx_description
1 polymer ?
#
loop_
_entity_poly.entity_id
_entity_poly.type
_entity_poly.pdbx_seq_one_letter_code
_entity_poly.pdbx_strand_id
1 'polypeptide(L)'
;MIIDRIALPKQAYIGQILLKDWFCTNANLGKIHTDILSLEVERIHLYYNLNNHSMDIQPYRNNIHCYDAIQVLGIDITNAKKFREVAEVVFNAIALPVILQVHCKGHYMLAVAFKEYSEITQLYFSNWIDSSNISLEAESFLDEIKKHSMIAENLYELYLAIASFITEFNSNSSDSVCN
;
A
#
# COMPACT_ATOMS: atom_id res chain seq x y z
N MET A 1 0.91 13.21 -4.75
CA MET A 1 0.27 11.88 -4.54
C MET A 1 -0.36 11.87 -3.15
N ILE A 2 -1.31 10.98 -2.82
CA ILE A 2 -1.88 11.01 -1.46
C ILE A 2 -0.86 10.57 -0.40
N ILE A 3 0.11 9.73 -0.77
CA ILE A 3 1.17 9.27 0.12
C ILE A 3 2.06 10.42 0.63
N ASP A 4 2.17 11.52 -0.11
CA ASP A 4 2.94 12.69 0.31
C ASP A 4 2.31 13.38 1.53
N ARG A 5 1.00 13.19 1.75
CA ARG A 5 0.27 13.74 2.90
C ARG A 5 0.54 13.00 4.21
N ILE A 6 1.00 11.74 4.11
CA ILE A 6 1.40 10.92 5.27
C ILE A 6 2.73 11.43 5.86
N ALA A 7 3.46 12.28 5.13
CA ALA A 7 4.67 12.96 5.61
C ALA A 7 5.76 12.01 6.13
N LEU A 8 5.98 10.89 5.43
CA LEU A 8 7.05 9.94 5.73
C LEU A 8 8.43 10.62 5.67
N PRO A 9 9.41 10.17 6.48
CA PRO A 9 10.73 10.81 6.54
C PRO A 9 11.45 10.82 5.19
N LYS A 10 12.06 11.96 4.84
CA LYS A 10 12.80 12.13 3.56
C LYS A 10 13.94 11.12 3.39
N GLN A 11 14.58 10.71 4.48
CA GLN A 11 15.65 9.72 4.47
C GLN A 11 15.17 8.30 4.11
N ALA A 12 13.86 8.04 4.19
CA ALA A 12 13.26 6.79 3.74
C ALA A 12 12.89 6.81 2.25
N TYR A 13 12.97 7.97 1.58
CA TYR A 13 12.60 8.12 0.18
C TYR A 13 13.62 7.48 -0.76
N ILE A 14 13.12 6.69 -1.71
CA ILE A 14 13.90 6.00 -2.75
C ILE A 14 13.62 6.63 -4.13
N GLY A 15 12.35 6.82 -4.48
CA GLY A 15 11.94 7.46 -5.73
C GLY A 15 12.31 6.69 -7.00
N GLN A 16 12.24 5.36 -6.98
CA GLN A 16 12.66 4.50 -8.10
C GLN A 16 11.45 4.00 -8.91
N ILE A 17 11.57 4.01 -10.24
CA ILE A 17 10.62 3.33 -11.13
C ILE A 17 10.95 1.83 -11.14
N LEU A 18 9.95 0.99 -10.91
CA LEU A 18 10.06 -0.46 -11.06
C LEU A 18 9.51 -0.89 -12.43
N LEU A 19 10.33 -1.61 -13.19
CA LEU A 19 9.92 -2.16 -14.48
C LEU A 19 8.99 -3.36 -14.28
N LYS A 20 7.97 -3.49 -15.12
CA LYS A 20 7.02 -4.63 -15.06
C LYS A 20 7.72 -5.99 -15.18
N ASP A 21 8.80 -6.04 -15.97
CA ASP A 21 9.61 -7.26 -16.15
C ASP A 21 10.26 -7.74 -14.85
N TRP A 22 10.55 -6.82 -13.92
CA TRP A 22 11.06 -7.17 -12.59
C TRP A 22 10.06 -8.05 -11.83
N PHE A 23 8.76 -7.73 -11.92
CA PHE A 23 7.70 -8.51 -11.29
C PHE A 23 7.58 -9.89 -11.95
N CYS A 24 7.66 -9.97 -13.28
CA CYS A 24 7.57 -11.26 -13.98
C CYS A 24 8.74 -12.21 -13.68
N THR A 25 9.91 -11.65 -13.35
CA THR A 25 11.14 -12.41 -13.10
C THR A 25 11.29 -12.81 -11.63
N ASN A 26 10.96 -11.91 -10.70
CA ASN A 26 11.18 -12.13 -9.26
C ASN A 26 9.97 -12.74 -8.56
N ALA A 27 8.80 -12.60 -9.14
CA ALA A 27 7.61 -13.29 -8.69
C ALA A 27 7.33 -14.40 -9.68
N ASN A 28 7.11 -15.61 -9.18
CA ASN A 28 6.75 -16.77 -9.99
C ASN A 28 5.31 -16.61 -10.53
N LEU A 29 5.10 -15.58 -11.35
CA LEU A 29 3.82 -15.15 -11.86
C LEU A 29 3.44 -16.05 -13.03
N GLY A 30 2.28 -16.68 -12.91
CA GLY A 30 1.64 -17.33 -14.04
C GLY A 30 1.21 -16.31 -15.11
N LYS A 31 0.93 -16.82 -16.31
CA LYS A 31 0.55 -16.00 -17.49
C LYS A 31 -0.56 -14.97 -17.22
N ILE A 32 -1.57 -15.33 -16.43
CA ILE A 32 -2.69 -14.45 -16.06
C ILE A 32 -2.19 -13.19 -15.33
N HIS A 33 -1.24 -13.34 -14.40
CA HIS A 33 -0.68 -12.22 -13.64
C HIS A 33 0.22 -11.33 -14.51
N THR A 34 0.98 -11.93 -15.44
CA THR A 34 1.76 -11.18 -16.45
C THR A 34 0.86 -10.34 -17.36
N ASP A 35 -0.27 -10.89 -17.79
CA ASP A 35 -1.24 -10.19 -18.64
C ASP A 35 -1.88 -9.02 -17.88
N ILE A 36 -2.24 -9.20 -16.60
CA ILE A 36 -2.77 -8.12 -15.74
C ILE A 36 -1.77 -6.96 -15.62
N LEU A 37 -0.50 -7.24 -15.32
CA LEU A 37 0.52 -6.19 -15.26
C LEU A 37 0.73 -5.49 -16.60
N SER A 38 0.67 -6.24 -17.69
CA SER A 38 0.92 -5.70 -19.03
C SER A 38 -0.21 -4.77 -19.49
N LEU A 39 -1.47 -5.19 -19.28
CA LEU A 39 -2.66 -4.51 -19.80
C LEU A 39 -3.20 -3.40 -18.89
N GLU A 40 -3.16 -3.61 -17.57
CA GLU A 40 -3.88 -2.75 -16.63
C GLU A 40 -2.99 -1.72 -15.94
N VAL A 41 -1.69 -2.01 -15.80
CA VAL A 41 -0.73 -1.13 -15.12
C VAL A 41 -0.04 -0.23 -16.12
N GLU A 42 0.05 1.07 -15.87
CA GLU A 42 0.84 1.99 -16.69
C GLU A 42 2.25 2.14 -16.12
N ARG A 43 2.34 2.25 -14.79
CA ARG A 43 3.60 2.54 -14.11
C ARG A 43 3.60 1.99 -12.69
N ILE A 44 4.79 1.61 -12.21
CA ILE A 44 5.04 1.19 -10.84
C ILE A 44 6.21 2.00 -10.29
N HIS A 45 6.04 2.55 -9.10
CA HIS A 45 7.06 3.31 -8.39
C HIS A 45 7.27 2.74 -6.99
N LEU A 46 8.53 2.65 -6.58
CA LEU A 46 8.95 2.45 -5.20
C LEU A 46 9.28 3.82 -4.60
N TYR A 47 8.38 4.34 -3.78
CA TYR A 47 8.53 5.67 -3.17
C TYR A 47 9.41 5.64 -1.94
N TYR A 48 9.15 4.73 -1.00
CA TYR A 48 9.85 4.69 0.28
C TYR A 48 10.23 3.27 0.68
N ASN A 49 11.29 3.17 1.47
CA ASN A 49 11.67 1.95 2.20
C ASN A 49 11.80 2.30 3.69
N LEU A 50 10.81 1.88 4.48
CA LEU A 50 10.72 2.16 5.91
C LEU A 50 11.44 1.05 6.67
N ASN A 51 12.48 1.39 7.43
CA ASN A 51 13.25 0.46 8.24
C ASN A 51 13.91 1.20 9.41
N ASN A 52 14.59 0.48 10.29
CA ASN A 52 15.28 1.04 11.45
C ASN A 52 16.45 1.98 11.14
N HIS A 53 16.90 2.06 9.88
CA HIS A 53 17.90 3.03 9.44
C HIS A 53 17.27 4.31 8.90
N SER A 54 16.04 4.22 8.37
CA SER A 54 15.32 5.35 7.78
C SER A 54 14.26 5.95 8.70
N MET A 55 13.89 5.25 9.77
CA MET A 55 12.94 5.66 10.79
C MET A 55 13.43 5.20 12.16
N ASP A 56 13.10 5.94 13.21
CA ASP A 56 13.32 5.51 14.60
C ASP A 56 12.22 4.53 15.03
N ILE A 57 12.18 3.37 14.38
CA ILE A 57 11.17 2.33 14.57
C ILE A 57 11.84 0.95 14.55
N GLN A 58 11.45 0.06 15.45
CA GLN A 58 12.08 -1.25 15.54
C GLN A 58 11.57 -2.20 14.45
N PRO A 59 12.43 -3.10 13.92
CA PRO A 59 11.95 -4.21 13.12
C PRO A 59 11.15 -5.17 14.00
N TYR A 60 10.29 -5.97 13.39
CA TYR A 60 9.53 -7.01 14.09
C TYR A 60 9.68 -8.35 13.38
N ARG A 61 10.11 -9.39 14.10
CA ARG A 61 10.23 -10.75 13.55
C ARG A 61 9.78 -11.78 14.56
N ASN A 62 8.97 -12.73 14.10
CA ASN A 62 8.65 -13.96 14.82
C ASN A 62 8.65 -15.15 13.83
N ASN A 63 8.13 -16.31 14.24
CA ASN A 63 8.11 -17.52 13.40
C ASN A 63 7.20 -17.41 12.17
N ILE A 64 6.28 -16.45 12.15
CA ILE A 64 5.23 -16.29 11.13
C ILE A 64 5.44 -15.00 10.32
N HIS A 65 5.89 -13.94 10.98
CA HIS A 65 5.96 -12.58 10.46
C HIS A 65 7.38 -12.06 10.42
N CYS A 66 7.72 -11.38 9.34
CA CYS A 66 9.02 -10.74 9.12
C CYS A 66 8.82 -9.32 8.58
N TYR A 67 8.91 -8.34 9.48
CA TYR A 67 8.75 -6.91 9.22
C TYR A 67 10.07 -6.21 9.55
N ASP A 68 11.13 -6.56 8.80
CA ASP A 68 12.43 -5.89 8.88
C ASP A 68 12.42 -4.55 8.14
N ALA A 69 11.56 -4.44 7.12
CA ALA A 69 11.30 -3.23 6.36
C ALA A 69 9.88 -3.25 5.79
N ILE A 70 9.31 -2.08 5.50
CA ILE A 70 8.05 -1.91 4.76
C ILE A 70 8.35 -1.08 3.52
N GLN A 71 7.97 -1.60 2.35
CA GLN A 71 8.05 -0.83 1.10
C GLN A 71 6.77 -0.05 0.86
N VAL A 72 6.92 1.19 0.38
CA VAL A 72 5.79 2.02 -0.03
C VAL A 72 5.82 2.15 -1.54
N LEU A 73 4.86 1.52 -2.21
CA LEU A 73 4.77 1.52 -3.66
C LEU A 73 3.58 2.36 -4.10
N GLY A 74 3.64 2.89 -5.32
CA GLY A 74 2.42 3.28 -6.00
C GLY A 74 2.38 2.82 -7.43
N ILE A 75 1.14 2.57 -7.86
CA ILE A 75 0.83 2.00 -9.16
C ILE A 75 -0.20 2.86 -9.86
N ASP A 76 0.10 3.22 -11.11
CA ASP A 76 -0.84 3.87 -12.00
C ASP A 76 -1.55 2.77 -12.79
N ILE A 77 -2.89 2.72 -12.74
CA ILE A 77 -3.70 1.75 -13.48
C ILE A 77 -4.71 2.45 -14.40
N THR A 78 -5.07 1.78 -15.49
CA THR A 78 -6.00 2.32 -16.51
C THR A 78 -7.47 2.07 -16.16
N ASN A 79 -7.73 0.98 -15.43
CA ASN A 79 -9.07 0.50 -15.11
C ASN A 79 -9.26 0.30 -13.61
N ALA A 80 -10.00 1.20 -12.98
CA ALA A 80 -10.30 1.14 -11.55
C ALA A 80 -10.90 -0.22 -11.14
N LYS A 81 -11.66 -0.93 -12.00
CA LYS A 81 -12.25 -2.23 -11.64
C LYS A 81 -11.23 -3.34 -11.42
N LYS A 82 -10.01 -3.17 -11.96
CA LYS A 82 -8.92 -4.14 -11.89
C LYS A 82 -7.97 -3.93 -10.72
N PHE A 83 -8.28 -2.98 -9.83
CA PHE A 83 -7.42 -2.63 -8.70
C PHE A 83 -7.05 -3.83 -7.83
N ARG A 84 -8.01 -4.72 -7.56
CA ARG A 84 -7.82 -5.85 -6.65
C ARG A 84 -6.88 -6.87 -7.25
N GLU A 85 -7.12 -7.28 -8.50
CA GLU A 85 -6.25 -8.27 -9.16
C GLU A 85 -4.84 -7.71 -9.34
N VAL A 86 -4.70 -6.42 -9.69
CA VAL A 86 -3.38 -5.78 -9.79
C VAL A 86 -2.67 -5.75 -8.44
N ALA A 87 -3.36 -5.36 -7.37
CA ALA A 87 -2.78 -5.31 -6.03
C ALA A 87 -2.34 -6.70 -5.56
N GLU A 88 -3.15 -7.74 -5.78
CA GLU A 88 -2.80 -9.13 -5.47
C GLU A 88 -1.53 -9.58 -6.19
N VAL A 89 -1.36 -9.21 -7.47
CA VAL A 89 -0.11 -9.50 -8.20
C VAL A 89 1.08 -8.80 -7.57
N VAL A 90 0.95 -7.50 -7.25
CA VAL A 90 2.04 -6.72 -6.63
C VAL A 90 2.41 -7.28 -5.25
N PHE A 91 1.41 -7.58 -4.42
CA PHE A 91 1.64 -8.16 -3.10
C PHE A 91 2.29 -9.52 -3.20
N ASN A 92 1.81 -10.44 -4.06
CA ASN A 92 2.46 -11.74 -4.23
C ASN A 92 3.89 -11.63 -4.74
N ALA A 93 4.18 -10.58 -5.51
CA ALA A 93 5.50 -10.40 -6.10
C ALA A 93 6.58 -9.89 -5.16
N ILE A 94 6.20 -9.23 -4.08
CA ILE A 94 7.14 -8.61 -3.15
C ILE A 94 7.14 -9.40 -1.85
N ALA A 95 8.31 -9.90 -1.44
CA ALA A 95 8.45 -10.69 -0.22
C ALA A 95 8.24 -9.85 1.05
N LEU A 96 8.64 -8.58 1.02
CA LEU A 96 8.48 -7.65 2.13
C LEU A 96 7.02 -7.16 2.27
N PRO A 97 6.60 -6.74 3.47
CA PRO A 97 5.37 -5.97 3.65
C PRO A 97 5.33 -4.73 2.75
N VAL A 98 4.17 -4.46 2.17
CA VAL A 98 3.98 -3.36 1.21
C VAL A 98 2.80 -2.48 1.63
N ILE A 99 3.00 -1.16 1.67
CA ILE A 99 1.90 -0.19 1.61
C ILE A 99 1.76 0.21 0.14
N LEU A 100 0.63 -0.14 -0.46
CA LEU A 100 0.39 0.08 -1.88
C LEU A 100 -0.57 1.25 -2.07
N GLN A 101 -0.15 2.26 -2.84
CA GLN A 101 -1.03 3.32 -3.30
C GLN A 101 -1.43 3.09 -4.77
N VAL A 102 -2.69 2.79 -5.01
CA VAL A 102 -3.23 2.64 -6.37
C VAL A 102 -3.77 3.98 -6.85
N HIS A 103 -3.47 4.35 -8.09
CA HIS A 103 -3.95 5.56 -8.74
C HIS A 103 -4.68 5.21 -10.03
N CYS A 104 -5.87 5.79 -10.21
CA CYS A 104 -6.64 5.69 -11.44
C CYS A 104 -7.40 7.00 -11.66
N LYS A 105 -7.10 7.72 -12.75
CA LYS A 105 -7.85 8.91 -13.20
C LYS A 105 -8.11 9.93 -12.07
N GLY A 106 -7.07 10.34 -11.35
CA GLY A 106 -7.16 11.33 -10.28
C GLY A 106 -7.73 10.81 -8.96
N HIS A 107 -8.08 9.53 -8.88
CA HIS A 107 -8.51 8.88 -7.65
C HIS A 107 -7.40 7.98 -7.13
N TYR A 108 -7.28 7.92 -5.81
CA TYR A 108 -6.27 7.12 -5.12
C TYR A 108 -6.89 6.16 -4.13
N MET A 109 -6.22 5.06 -3.86
CA MET A 109 -6.60 4.10 -2.85
C MET A 109 -5.34 3.58 -2.16
N LEU A 110 -5.41 3.34 -0.85
CA LEU A 110 -4.37 2.66 -0.10
C LEU A 110 -4.75 1.19 0.12
N ALA A 111 -3.75 0.31 0.04
CA ALA A 111 -3.93 -1.10 0.29
C ALA A 111 -2.76 -1.68 1.07
N VAL A 112 -3.05 -2.67 1.91
CA VAL A 112 -2.06 -3.47 2.64
C VAL A 112 -2.49 -4.94 2.62
N ALA A 113 -1.51 -5.85 2.70
CA ALA A 113 -1.72 -7.29 2.67
C ALA A 113 -0.94 -7.97 3.79
N PHE A 114 -1.61 -8.85 4.53
CA PHE A 114 -0.94 -9.72 5.50
C PHE A 114 -0.62 -11.04 4.85
N LYS A 115 0.57 -11.55 5.18
CA LYS A 115 1.04 -12.84 4.71
C LYS A 115 1.45 -13.73 5.86
N GLU A 116 1.12 -15.02 5.71
CA GLU A 116 1.60 -16.10 6.56
C GLU A 116 2.27 -17.13 5.64
N TYR A 117 3.52 -17.50 5.95
CA TYR A 117 4.31 -18.43 5.12
C TYR A 117 4.37 -18.04 3.61
N SER A 118 4.35 -16.74 3.32
CA SER A 118 4.32 -16.13 1.98
C SER A 118 2.96 -16.11 1.26
N GLU A 119 1.92 -16.71 1.83
CA GLU A 119 0.57 -16.65 1.28
C GLU A 119 -0.21 -15.47 1.86
N ILE A 120 -0.92 -14.74 1.01
CA ILE A 120 -1.78 -13.64 1.44
C ILE A 120 -2.98 -14.21 2.19
N THR A 121 -3.13 -13.84 3.46
CA THR A 121 -4.26 -14.26 4.31
C THR A 121 -5.32 -13.19 4.42
N GLN A 122 -4.94 -11.91 4.35
CA GLN A 122 -5.85 -10.78 4.47
C GLN A 122 -5.42 -9.63 3.55
N LEU A 123 -6.42 -8.95 2.97
CA LEU A 123 -6.25 -7.79 2.12
C LEU A 123 -7.18 -6.68 2.57
N TYR A 124 -6.60 -5.49 2.76
CA TYR A 124 -7.32 -4.28 3.13
C TYR A 124 -7.16 -3.25 2.03
N PHE A 125 -8.27 -2.63 1.65
CA PHE A 125 -8.33 -1.60 0.62
C PHE A 125 -9.13 -0.43 1.17
N SER A 126 -8.62 0.79 1.09
CA SER A 126 -9.43 1.97 1.38
C SER A 126 -10.48 2.16 0.29
N ASN A 127 -11.52 2.95 0.57
CA ASN A 127 -12.31 3.56 -0.48
C ASN A 127 -11.43 4.47 -1.35
N TRP A 128 -11.90 4.75 -2.56
CA TRP A 128 -11.24 5.68 -3.46
C TRP A 128 -11.33 7.12 -2.91
N ILE A 129 -10.21 7.82 -2.93
CA ILE A 129 -10.04 9.21 -2.49
C ILE A 129 -9.84 10.07 -3.75
N ASP A 130 -10.74 11.02 -3.96
CA ASP A 130 -10.60 12.03 -5.03
C ASP A 130 -9.51 13.03 -4.66
N SER A 131 -8.45 13.12 -5.47
CA SER A 131 -7.35 14.05 -5.22
C SER A 131 -7.67 15.50 -5.53
N SER A 132 -8.71 15.76 -6.31
CA SER A 132 -9.18 17.11 -6.61
C SER A 132 -10.08 17.68 -5.50
N ASN A 133 -10.71 16.81 -4.72
CA ASN A 133 -11.61 17.16 -3.63
C ASN A 133 -11.52 16.14 -2.49
N ILE A 134 -10.48 16.29 -1.65
CA ILE A 134 -10.27 15.39 -0.52
C ILE A 134 -11.27 15.75 0.58
N SER A 135 -12.08 14.76 0.98
CA SER A 135 -13.06 14.93 2.05
C SER A 135 -12.40 15.07 3.43
N LEU A 136 -13.16 15.54 4.42
CA LEU A 136 -12.66 15.67 5.80
C LEU A 136 -12.34 14.29 6.41
N GLU A 137 -13.10 13.27 6.05
CA GLU A 137 -12.90 11.88 6.46
C GLU A 137 -11.60 11.34 5.86
N ALA A 138 -11.32 11.63 4.59
CA ALA A 138 -10.08 11.23 3.92
C ALA A 138 -8.86 11.98 4.49
N GLU A 139 -8.97 13.28 4.79
CA GLU A 139 -7.90 14.02 5.48
C GLU A 139 -7.63 13.43 6.86
N SER A 140 -8.69 13.15 7.64
CA SER A 140 -8.56 12.56 8.98
C SER A 140 -7.89 11.18 8.93
N PHE A 141 -8.30 10.34 7.99
CA PHE A 141 -7.68 9.04 7.72
C PHE A 141 -6.18 9.14 7.41
N LEU A 142 -5.78 10.05 6.53
CA LEU A 142 -4.37 10.25 6.18
C LEU A 142 -3.56 10.81 7.35
N ASP A 143 -4.15 11.69 8.16
CA ASP A 143 -3.49 12.30 9.31
C ASP A 143 -3.31 11.29 10.46
N GLU A 144 -4.22 10.31 10.63
CA GLU A 144 -4.04 9.20 11.57
C GLU A 144 -2.87 8.30 11.19
N ILE A 145 -2.71 7.95 9.90
CA ILE A 145 -1.56 7.19 9.43
C ILE A 145 -0.27 7.98 9.69
N LYS A 146 -0.27 9.28 9.39
CA LYS A 146 0.88 10.16 9.66
C LYS A 146 1.27 10.15 11.13
N LYS A 147 0.33 10.38 12.04
CA LYS A 147 0.59 10.36 13.50
C LYS A 147 1.17 9.03 13.93
N HIS A 148 0.56 7.91 13.51
CA HIS A 148 1.02 6.58 13.89
C HIS A 148 2.41 6.25 13.33
N SER A 149 2.74 6.73 12.13
CA SER A 149 4.09 6.57 11.57
C SER A 149 5.19 7.23 12.41
N MET A 150 4.84 8.16 13.31
CA MET A 150 5.79 8.86 14.19
C MET A 150 5.91 8.24 15.59
N ILE A 151 4.94 7.42 16.01
CA ILE A 151 4.86 6.92 17.40
C ILE A 151 4.84 5.39 17.52
N ALA A 152 4.67 4.65 16.42
CA ALA A 152 4.64 3.19 16.45
C ALA A 152 5.97 2.61 16.98
N GLU A 153 5.88 1.63 17.88
CA GLU A 153 7.07 1.05 18.51
C GLU A 153 7.86 0.16 17.53
N ASN A 154 7.13 -0.54 16.66
CA ASN A 154 7.70 -1.41 15.64
C ASN A 154 6.92 -1.41 14.32
N LEU A 155 7.57 -1.88 13.26
CA LEU A 155 7.01 -1.88 11.89
C LEU A 155 5.72 -2.71 11.78
N TYR A 156 5.58 -3.81 12.53
CA TYR A 156 4.38 -4.63 12.47
C TYR A 156 3.16 -3.91 13.05
N GLU A 157 3.32 -3.20 14.16
CA GLU A 157 2.27 -2.36 14.75
C GLU A 157 1.84 -1.22 13.83
N LEU A 158 2.79 -0.54 13.19
CA LEU A 158 2.47 0.47 12.17
C LEU A 158 1.62 -0.14 11.05
N TYR A 159 2.00 -1.32 10.56
CA TYR A 159 1.31 -1.99 9.46
C TYR A 159 -0.11 -2.45 9.86
N LEU A 160 -0.27 -2.97 11.08
CA LEU A 160 -1.57 -3.30 11.68
C LEU A 160 -2.45 -2.06 11.84
N ALA A 161 -1.90 -0.96 12.34
CA ALA A 161 -2.64 0.28 12.51
C ALA A 161 -3.19 0.80 11.18
N ILE A 162 -2.39 0.77 10.11
CA ILE A 162 -2.84 1.16 8.76
C ILE A 162 -4.03 0.31 8.29
N ALA A 163 -4.01 -1.01 8.51
CA ALA A 163 -5.12 -1.88 8.16
C ALA A 163 -6.41 -1.55 8.93
N SER A 164 -6.27 -1.22 10.22
CA SER A 164 -7.37 -0.76 11.06
C SER A 164 -7.94 0.58 10.58
N PHE A 165 -7.09 1.57 10.27
CA PHE A 165 -7.54 2.86 9.76
C PHE A 165 -8.22 2.75 8.40
N ILE A 166 -7.77 1.84 7.53
CA ILE A 166 -8.45 1.54 6.27
C ILE A 166 -9.89 1.05 6.55
N THR A 167 -10.05 0.14 7.50
CA THR A 167 -11.35 -0.43 7.85
C THR A 167 -12.29 0.62 8.44
N GLU A 168 -11.77 1.49 9.31
CA GLU A 168 -12.50 2.60 9.91
C GLU A 168 -12.93 3.63 8.85
N PHE A 169 -12.00 4.05 7.99
CA PHE A 169 -12.27 5.00 6.90
C PHE A 169 -13.38 4.49 5.97
N ASN A 170 -13.36 3.20 5.62
CA ASN A 170 -14.39 2.61 4.77
C ASN A 170 -15.76 2.60 5.45
N SER A 171 -15.80 2.33 6.75
CA SER A 171 -17.04 2.30 7.52
C SER A 171 -17.67 3.69 7.60
N ASN A 172 -16.87 4.72 7.89
CA ASN A 172 -17.33 6.11 7.99
C ASN A 172 -17.74 6.70 6.62
N SER A 173 -17.15 6.20 5.53
CA SER A 173 -17.50 6.60 4.16
C SER A 173 -18.76 5.95 3.62
N SER A 174 -19.28 4.91 4.30
CA SER A 174 -20.47 4.14 3.86
C SER A 174 -21.79 4.80 4.26
N ASP A 175 -21.77 5.84 5.10
CA ASP A 175 -22.96 6.56 5.55
C ASP A 175 -23.49 7.63 4.56
N SER A 176 -22.88 7.76 3.38
CA SER A 176 -23.37 8.65 2.31
C SER A 176 -23.90 7.95 1.06
N VAL A 177 -23.99 6.60 1.06
CA VAL A 177 -24.61 5.86 -0.05
C VAL A 177 -25.43 4.69 0.49
N CYS A 178 -26.61 5.00 1.06
CA CYS A 178 -27.70 4.05 1.24
C CYS A 178 -29.05 4.79 1.17
N ASN A 179 -29.67 4.70 -0.02
CA ASN A 179 -31.09 4.90 -0.39
C ASN A 179 -31.75 6.27 -0.20
#